data_AF-A0A2T0TKR4-F1
#
_entry.id   AF-A0A2T0TKR4-F1
#
_cell.length_a   1.000
_cell.length_b   1.000
_cell.length_c   1.000
_cell.angle_alpha   90.00
_cell.angle_beta   90.00
_cell.angle_gamma   90.00
#
_symmetry.space_group_name_H-M   'P 1'
#
loop_
_entity.id
_entity.type
_entity.pdbx_description
1 polymer ?
#
loop_
_entity_poly.entity_id
_entity_poly.type
_entity_poly.pdbx_seq_one_letter_code
_entity_poly.pdbx_strand_id
1 'polypeptide(L)' 'MHIFESLSKREHEVLAVVAKDKTDREIANELGIRERTVRAHVSRIILKLGVASRVGAAVAHVEWKMRSEFDTRTGGSAG' A
#
# COMPACT_ATOMS: atom_id res chain seq x y z
N MET A 1 12.06 7.81 -6.88
CA MET A 1 11.17 6.81 -7.54
C MET A 1 9.78 7.01 -6.97
N HIS A 2 8.92 7.76 -7.67
CA HIS A 2 7.60 8.21 -7.17
C HIS A 2 6.47 7.19 -7.38
N ILE A 3 6.78 5.89 -7.48
CA ILE A 3 5.78 4.87 -7.89
C ILE A 3 4.58 4.77 -6.93
N PHE A 4 4.79 5.07 -5.64
CA PHE A 4 3.72 5.09 -4.64
C PHE A 4 2.74 6.25 -4.86
N GLU A 5 3.21 7.39 -5.39
CA GLU A 5 2.35 8.54 -5.71
C GLU A 5 1.37 8.25 -6.85
N SER A 6 1.64 7.21 -7.67
CA SER A 6 0.75 6.77 -8.75
C SER A 6 -0.44 5.91 -8.26
N LEU A 7 -0.39 5.46 -7.00
CA LEU A 7 -1.50 4.73 -6.40
C LEU A 7 -2.63 5.72 -6.07
N SER A 8 -3.85 5.36 -6.44
CA SER A 8 -5.03 6.09 -6.01
C SER A 8 -5.17 6.02 -4.48
N LYS A 9 -5.96 6.93 -3.91
CA LYS A 9 -6.29 6.89 -2.47
C LYS A 9 -6.80 5.51 -2.04
N ARG A 10 -7.67 4.90 -2.85
CA ARG A 10 -8.23 3.58 -2.53
C ARG A 10 -7.20 2.46 -2.61
N GLU A 11 -6.27 2.53 -3.56
CA GLU A 11 -5.17 1.57 -3.66
C GLU A 11 -4.21 1.68 -2.45
N HIS A 12 -3.97 2.89 -1.94
CA HIS A 12 -3.23 3.08 -0.69
C HIS A 12 -3.94 2.45 0.51
N GLU A 13 -5.25 2.67 0.65
CA GLU A 13 -6.05 2.07 1.74
C GLU A 13 -5.99 0.53 1.67
N VAL A 14 -6.19 -0.05 0.50
CA VAL A 14 -6.09 -1.51 0.30
C VAL A 14 -4.69 -2.01 0.62
N LEU A 15 -3.65 -1.34 0.11
CA LEU A 15 -2.25 -1.72 0.35
C LEU A 15 -1.87 -1.70 1.83
N ALA A 16 -2.34 -0.69 2.57
CA ALA A 16 -2.09 -0.58 4.01
C ALA A 16 -2.70 -1.75 4.79
N VAL A 17 -3.84 -2.29 4.36
CA VAL A 17 -4.47 -3.46 5.00
C VAL A 17 -3.81 -4.76 4.53
N VAL A 18 -3.39 -4.84 3.25
CA VAL A 18 -2.59 -5.97 2.73
C VAL A 18 -1.30 -6.15 3.52
N ALA A 19 -0.62 -5.05 3.89
CA ALA A 19 0.59 -5.10 4.70
C ALA A 19 0.38 -5.63 6.13
N LYS A 20 -0.88 -5.72 6.59
CA LYS A 20 -1.27 -6.33 7.87
C LYS A 20 -1.62 -7.82 7.74
N ASP A 21 -1.29 -8.44 6.61
CA ASP A 21 -1.54 -9.87 6.30
C ASP A 21 -3.02 -10.29 6.35
N LYS A 22 -3.94 -9.36 6.04
CA LYS A 22 -5.38 -9.67 6.00
C LYS A 22 -5.78 -10.32 4.69
N THR A 23 -6.80 -11.19 4.73
CA THR A 23 -7.46 -11.80 3.56
C THR A 23 -8.31 -10.79 2.78
N ASP A 24 -8.69 -11.12 1.54
CA ASP A 24 -9.55 -10.26 0.72
C ASP A 24 -10.91 -9.98 1.38
N ARG A 25 -11.44 -10.95 2.13
CA ARG A 25 -12.68 -10.85 2.89
C ARG A 25 -12.57 -9.87 4.04
N GLU A 26 -11.48 -9.94 4.80
CA GLU A 26 -11.25 -9.01 5.91
C GLU A 26 -11.03 -7.59 5.42
N ILE A 27 -10.29 -7.42 4.32
CA ILE A 27 -10.12 -6.11 3.67
C ILE A 27 -11.47 -5.58 3.16
N ALA A 28 -12.28 -6.44 2.55
CA ALA A 28 -13.61 -6.09 2.06
C ALA A 28 -14.50 -5.57 3.19
N ASN A 29 -14.50 -6.27 4.33
CA ASN A 29 -15.25 -5.89 5.52
C ASN A 29 -14.74 -4.57 6.13
N GLU A 30 -13.42 -4.42 6.31
CA GLU A 30 -12.82 -3.22 6.90
C GLU A 30 -13.05 -1.98 6.05
N LEU A 31 -13.02 -2.15 4.72
CA LEU A 31 -13.11 -1.04 3.79
C LEU A 31 -14.52 -0.83 3.21
N GLY A 32 -15.51 -1.65 3.59
CA GLY A 32 -16.89 -1.53 3.12
C GLY A 32 -17.08 -1.75 1.62
N ILE A 33 -16.32 -2.67 1.01
CA ILE A 33 -16.41 -3.02 -0.42
C ILE A 33 -16.53 -4.53 -0.62
N ARG A 34 -16.82 -4.95 -1.85
CA ARG A 34 -16.89 -6.38 -2.18
C ARG A 34 -15.50 -7.00 -2.34
N GLU A 35 -15.35 -8.27 -1.98
CA GLU A 35 -14.10 -9.03 -2.15
C GLU A 35 -13.56 -8.99 -3.59
N ARG A 36 -14.44 -9.10 -4.60
CA ARG A 36 -14.05 -8.97 -6.01
C ARG A 36 -13.37 -7.62 -6.33
N THR A 37 -13.83 -6.56 -5.66
CA THR A 37 -13.28 -5.20 -5.81
C THR A 37 -11.92 -5.12 -5.14
N VAL A 38 -11.75 -5.76 -3.97
CA VAL A 38 -10.44 -5.89 -3.32
C VAL A 38 -9.44 -6.58 -4.24
N ARG A 39 -9.78 -7.75 -4.81
CA ARG A 39 -8.90 -8.46 -5.76
C ARG A 39 -8.49 -7.57 -6.93
N ALA A 40 -9.43 -6.82 -7.49
CA ALA A 40 -9.16 -5.92 -8.59
C ALA A 40 -8.23 -4.75 -8.20
N HIS A 41 -8.28 -4.26 -6.95
CA HIS A 41 -7.31 -3.30 -6.43
C HIS A 41 -5.95 -3.94 -6.21
N VAL A 42 -5.88 -5.12 -5.57
CA VAL A 42 -4.61 -5.84 -5.33
C VAL A 42 -3.88 -6.12 -6.64
N SER A 43 -4.57 -6.60 -7.67
CA SER A 43 -3.96 -6.80 -9.00
C SER A 43 -3.39 -5.51 -9.59
N ARG A 44 -4.12 -4.39 -9.50
CA ARG A 44 -3.63 -3.10 -9.99
C ARG A 44 -2.42 -2.59 -9.20
N ILE A 45 -2.43 -2.76 -7.88
CA ILE A 45 -1.30 -2.40 -7.01
C ILE A 45 -0.05 -3.19 -7.41
N ILE A 46 -0.17 -4.51 -7.55
CA ILE A 46 0.94 -5.38 -7.96
C ILE A 46 1.53 -4.90 -9.31
N LEU A 47 0.67 -4.60 -10.29
CA LEU A 47 1.08 -4.08 -11.60
C LEU A 47 1.77 -2.70 -11.49
N LYS A 48 1.19 -1.76 -10.75
CA LYS A 48 1.74 -0.40 -10.59
C LYS A 48 3.07 -0.38 -9.83
N LEU A 49 3.21 -1.23 -8.82
CA LEU A 49 4.44 -1.35 -8.05
C LEU A 49 5.51 -2.21 -8.73
N GLY A 50 5.16 -2.93 -9.81
CA GLY A 50 6.09 -3.80 -10.53
C GLY A 50 6.57 -5.00 -9.70
N VAL A 51 5.77 -5.46 -8.74
CA VAL A 51 6.10 -6.59 -7.85
C VAL A 51 5.46 -7.88 -8.36
N ALA A 52 5.97 -9.03 -7.93
CA ALA A 52 5.50 -10.33 -8.40
C ALA A 52 4.24 -10.86 -7.67
N SER A 53 3.94 -10.35 -6.46
CA SER A 53 2.91 -10.94 -5.61
C SER A 53 2.35 -9.98 -4.57
N ARG A 54 1.27 -10.40 -3.90
CA ARG A 54 0.69 -9.73 -2.72
C ARG A 54 1.74 -9.51 -1.63
N VAL A 55 2.57 -10.52 -1.37
CA VAL A 55 3.65 -10.44 -0.38
C VAL A 55 4.68 -9.39 -0.82
N GLY A 56 5.05 -9.37 -2.09
CA GLY A 56 5.93 -8.33 -2.63
C GLY A 56 5.34 -6.93 -2.46
N ALA A 57 4.04 -6.75 -2.66
CA ALA A 57 3.37 -5.47 -2.42
C ALA A 57 3.38 -5.08 -0.93
N ALA A 58 3.13 -6.03 -0.03
CA ALA A 58 3.21 -5.80 1.42
C ALA A 58 4.61 -5.36 1.86
N VAL A 59 5.65 -6.06 1.41
CA VAL A 59 7.06 -5.71 1.69
C VAL A 59 7.39 -4.32 1.15
N ALA A 60 7.02 -4.04 -0.11
CA ALA A 60 7.26 -2.73 -0.71
C ALA A 60 6.59 -1.60 0.10
N HIS A 61 5.39 -1.82 0.63
CA HIS A 61 4.71 -0.84 1.50
C HIS A 61 5.49 -0.58 2.79
N VAL A 62 6.00 -1.62 3.45
CA VAL A 62 6.79 -1.49 4.68
C VAL A 62 8.07 -0.69 4.42
N GLU A 63 8.81 -1.03 3.36
CA GLU A 63 10.03 -0.32 2.95
C GLU A 63 9.76 1.17 2.64
N TRP A 64 8.69 1.45 1.91
CA TRP A 64 8.27 2.82 1.60
C TRP A 64 7.92 3.62 2.85
N LYS A 65 7.14 3.01 3.75
CA LYS A 65 6.70 3.64 5.00
C LYS A 65 7.90 4.00 5.87
N MET A 66 8.86 3.07 6.02
CA MET A 66 10.11 3.35 6.72
C MET A 66 10.86 4.53 6.08
N ARG A 67 11.03 4.55 4.76
CA ARG A 67 11.69 5.66 4.05
C ARG A 67 11.02 7.01 4.31
N SER A 68 9.69 7.07 4.28
CA SER A 68 8.91 8.30 4.50
C SER A 68 8.97 8.80 5.95
N GLU A 69 9.04 7.89 6.93
CA GLU A 69 9.16 8.23 8.35
C GLU A 69 10.55 8.79 8.70
N PHE A 70 11.58 8.47 7.91
CA PHE A 70 12.91 9.08 8.05
C PHE A 70 12.97 10.51 7.49
N ASP A 71 12.33 10.75 6.34
CA ASP A 71 12.36 12.05 5.67
C ASP A 71 11.69 13.15 6.51
N THR A 72 10.59 12.81 7.19
CA THR A 72 9.88 13.72 8.10
C THR A 72 10.63 14.05 9.39
N ARG A 73 11.64 13.24 9.77
CA ARG A 73 12.41 13.39 11.03
C ARG A 73 13.65 14.28 10.88
N THR A 74 14.11 14.53 9.65
CA THR A 74 15.29 15.36 9.35
C THR A 74 14.95 16.77 8.85
N GLY A 75 13.66 17.09 8.61
CA GLY A 75 13.22 18.39 8.10
C GLY A 75 12.87 19.45 9.15
N GLY A 76 13.29 19.27 10.42
CA GLY A 76 12.85 20.08 11.54
C GLY A 76 13.98 20.60 12.45
N SER A 77 15.05 21.19 11.89
CA SER A 77 15.78 22.31 12.51
C SER A 77 16.93 22.77 11.61
N ALA A 78 16.69 23.80 10.80
CA ALA A 78 17.73 24.75 10.41
C ALA A 78 17.03 26.06 10.01
N GLY A 79 17.30 27.11 10.82
CA GLY A 79 17.22 28.55 10.54
C GLY A 79 16.25 29.06 9.50
#